data_AF-B9NR59-F1
#
_entry.id   AF-B9NR59-F1
#
_cell.length_a   1.000
_cell.length_b   1.000
_cell.length_c   1.000
_cell.angle_alpha   90.00
_cell.angle_beta   90.00
_cell.angle_gamma   90.00
#
_symmetry.space_group_name_H-M   'P 1'
#
loop_
_entity.id
_entity.type
_entity.pdbx_description
1 polymer ?
#
loop_
_entity_poly.entity_id
_entity_poly.type
_entity_poly.pdbx_seq_one_letter_code
_entity_poly.pdbx_strand_id
1 'polypeptide(L)'
;MRFWKPACLFAILLAPAVAQAVGAGVGVRLGYRTTVTPLKDGTFEVAAIGTSAPVAYWCGIGDYAIRTLRTSATQRIYISKAYERGIRTVQFSLNPPEGGDTSESYSVTVKRVGANMSAASAQGYCWDNIIDFGL
;
A
#
# COMPACT_ATOMS: atom_id res chain seq x y z
N MET A 1 -54.35 -26.59 47.45
CA MET A 1 -53.42 -25.55 47.92
C MET A 1 -52.76 -24.91 46.70
N ARG A 2 -52.78 -23.58 46.67
CA ARG A 2 -52.56 -22.70 45.52
C ARG A 2 -51.13 -22.18 45.50
N PHE A 3 -50.37 -22.39 44.43
CA PHE A 3 -49.15 -21.63 44.09
C PHE A 3 -48.93 -21.73 42.56
N TRP A 4 -49.59 -20.89 41.75
CA TRP A 4 -49.17 -19.55 41.29
C TRP A 4 -47.93 -19.58 40.39
N LYS A 5 -48.13 -19.43 39.08
CA LYS A 5 -47.10 -19.01 38.13
C LYS A 5 -46.75 -17.55 38.40
N PRO A 6 -45.46 -17.18 38.49
CA PRO A 6 -44.99 -15.92 37.93
C PRO A 6 -44.13 -16.25 36.71
N ALA A 7 -44.74 -16.06 35.55
CA ALA A 7 -44.01 -15.70 34.35
C ALA A 7 -43.41 -14.28 34.53
N CYS A 8 -42.41 -13.96 33.71
CA CYS A 8 -42.09 -12.61 33.21
C CYS A 8 -40.95 -11.77 33.78
N LEU A 9 -40.14 -12.17 34.77
CA LEU A 9 -39.10 -11.24 35.25
C LEU A 9 -37.76 -11.95 35.46
N PHE A 10 -37.04 -12.26 34.38
CA PHE A 10 -35.56 -12.23 34.37
C PHE A 10 -34.97 -12.35 32.95
N ALA A 11 -35.65 -11.77 31.94
CA ALA A 11 -35.19 -11.79 30.55
C ALA A 11 -34.43 -10.49 30.13
N ILE A 12 -33.95 -9.69 31.09
CA ILE A 12 -33.29 -8.40 30.81
C ILE A 12 -31.97 -8.29 31.59
N LEU A 13 -30.98 -9.13 31.29
CA LEU A 13 -29.59 -8.91 31.72
C LEU A 13 -28.53 -9.36 30.69
N LEU A 14 -28.92 -9.59 29.43
CA LEU A 14 -28.00 -10.04 28.36
C LEU A 14 -27.71 -8.98 27.29
N ALA A 15 -27.78 -7.69 27.65
CA ALA A 15 -27.73 -6.58 26.69
C ALA A 15 -26.47 -5.67 26.72
N PRO A 16 -25.25 -6.16 27.04
CA PRO A 16 -24.08 -5.45 26.51
C PRO A 16 -22.96 -6.41 26.08
N ALA A 17 -23.21 -7.31 25.12
CA ALA A 17 -22.14 -8.09 24.50
C ALA A 17 -21.99 -7.86 22.99
N VAL A 18 -23.00 -7.28 22.33
CA VAL A 18 -23.01 -7.12 20.87
C VAL A 18 -22.48 -5.75 20.40
N ALA A 19 -22.29 -4.79 21.32
CA ALA A 19 -21.80 -3.45 20.97
C ALA A 19 -20.28 -3.39 20.69
N GLN A 20 -19.51 -4.43 21.04
CA GLN A 20 -18.06 -4.44 20.83
C GLN A 20 -17.64 -4.92 19.43
N ALA A 21 -18.57 -5.08 18.48
CA ALA A 21 -18.27 -5.55 17.12
C ALA A 21 -17.77 -4.44 16.16
N VAL A 22 -17.57 -3.20 16.63
CA VAL A 22 -16.81 -2.17 15.90
C VAL A 22 -15.31 -2.47 16.02
N GLY A 23 -14.82 -3.42 15.23
CA GLY A 23 -13.39 -3.75 15.23
C GLY A 23 -12.94 -4.76 14.17
N ALA A 24 -13.86 -5.52 13.56
CA ALA A 24 -13.53 -6.30 12.37
C ALA A 24 -13.66 -5.42 11.13
N GLY A 25 -12.76 -4.45 10.98
CA GLY A 25 -12.52 -3.84 9.68
C GLY A 25 -12.09 -4.94 8.72
N VAL A 26 -13.02 -5.44 7.92
CA VAL A 26 -12.66 -6.17 6.69
C VAL A 26 -11.95 -5.14 5.84
N GLY A 27 -10.64 -5.02 6.01
CA GLY A 27 -9.79 -4.18 5.19
C GLY A 27 -9.81 -4.76 3.80
N VAL A 28 -10.81 -4.38 3.01
CA VAL A 28 -10.78 -4.59 1.57
C VAL A 28 -9.56 -3.82 1.10
N ARG A 29 -8.49 -4.55 0.76
CA ARG A 29 -7.30 -3.97 0.17
C ARG A 29 -7.70 -3.45 -1.21
N LEU A 30 -8.22 -2.23 -1.26
CA LEU A 30 -8.27 -1.41 -2.47
C LEU A 30 -6.83 -0.97 -2.80
N GLY A 31 -5.90 -1.93 -2.84
CA GLY A 31 -4.54 -1.70 -3.26
C GLY A 31 -4.54 -1.35 -4.74
N TYR A 32 -3.61 -0.49 -5.14
CA TYR A 32 -3.39 -0.20 -6.55
C TYR A 32 -3.15 -1.50 -7.31
N ARG A 33 -3.84 -1.69 -8.44
CA ARG A 33 -3.59 -2.82 -9.33
C ARG A 33 -2.31 -2.51 -10.11
N THR A 34 -1.20 -3.10 -9.67
CA THR A 34 0.11 -2.95 -10.32
C THR A 34 0.66 -4.29 -10.75
N THR A 35 1.29 -4.30 -11.92
CA THR A 35 2.06 -5.45 -12.42
C THR A 35 3.54 -5.07 -12.38
N VAL A 36 4.37 -5.95 -11.81
CA VAL A 36 5.83 -5.78 -11.76
C VAL A 36 6.49 -6.85 -12.61
N THR A 37 7.29 -6.43 -13.57
CA THR A 37 8.02 -7.29 -14.51
C THR A 37 9.52 -7.11 -14.31
N PRO A 38 10.24 -8.14 -13.83
CA PRO A 38 11.70 -8.11 -13.77
C PRO A 38 12.30 -8.06 -15.18
N LEU A 39 13.28 -7.18 -15.39
CA LEU A 39 14.01 -7.02 -16.64
C LEU A 39 15.39 -7.68 -16.56
N LYS A 40 16.01 -7.96 -17.71
CA LYS A 40 17.28 -8.69 -17.81
C LYS A 40 18.48 -7.94 -17.22
N ASP A 41 18.38 -6.62 -17.12
CA ASP A 41 19.40 -5.72 -16.57
C ASP A 41 19.31 -5.58 -15.04
N GLY A 42 18.43 -6.35 -14.38
CA GLY A 42 18.23 -6.28 -12.93
C GLY A 42 17.33 -5.12 -12.47
N THR A 43 16.70 -4.42 -13.42
CA THR A 43 15.66 -3.42 -13.12
C THR A 43 14.27 -4.06 -13.12
N PHE A 44 13.28 -3.31 -12.63
CA PHE A 44 11.91 -3.76 -12.45
C PHE A 44 10.97 -2.77 -13.12
N GLU A 45 10.26 -3.20 -14.14
CA GLU A 45 9.22 -2.40 -14.78
C GLU A 45 7.91 -2.54 -14.02
N VAL A 46 7.29 -1.41 -13.68
CA VAL A 46 6.03 -1.36 -12.96
C VAL A 46 4.98 -0.67 -13.82
N ALA A 47 3.88 -1.37 -14.07
CA ALA A 47 2.72 -0.85 -14.76
C ALA A 47 1.56 -0.67 -13.77
N ALA A 48 0.99 0.53 -13.69
CA ALA A 48 -0.20 0.81 -12.90
C ALA A 48 -1.46 0.75 -13.77
N ILE A 49 -2.44 -0.04 -13.35
CA ILE A 49 -3.69 -0.26 -14.09
C ILE A 49 -4.76 0.70 -13.56
N GLY A 50 -5.40 1.46 -14.45
CA GLY A 50 -6.50 2.36 -14.09
C GLY A 50 -6.09 3.68 -13.43
N THR A 51 -4.79 3.90 -13.17
CA THR A 51 -4.27 5.15 -12.60
C THR A 51 -2.91 5.52 -13.23
N SER A 52 -2.49 6.76 -13.02
CA SER A 52 -1.13 7.26 -13.30
C SER A 52 -0.53 7.96 -12.08
N ALA A 53 -1.15 7.77 -10.91
CA ALA A 53 -0.71 8.37 -9.66
C ALA A 53 0.67 7.81 -9.26
N PRO A 54 1.66 8.67 -8.90
CA PRO A 54 2.99 8.23 -8.49
C PRO A 54 2.97 7.19 -7.36
N VAL A 55 2.08 7.37 -6.39
CA VAL A 55 1.87 6.47 -5.25
C VAL A 55 1.55 5.03 -5.66
N ALA A 56 0.87 4.84 -6.79
CA ALA A 56 0.54 3.50 -7.29
C ALA A 56 1.80 2.74 -7.70
N TYR A 57 2.70 3.39 -8.43
CA TYR A 57 3.96 2.79 -8.86
C TYR A 57 4.87 2.47 -7.66
N TRP A 58 4.96 3.39 -6.69
CA TRP A 58 5.74 3.17 -5.47
C TRP A 58 5.16 2.05 -4.59
N CYS A 59 3.84 1.98 -4.44
CA CYS A 59 3.19 0.84 -3.81
C CYS A 59 3.57 -0.48 -4.49
N GLY A 60 3.43 -0.55 -5.82
CA GLY A 60 3.71 -1.77 -6.58
C GLY A 60 5.13 -2.29 -6.38
N ILE A 61 6.14 -1.42 -6.53
CA ILE A 61 7.54 -1.82 -6.33
C ILE A 61 7.87 -2.10 -4.87
N GLY A 62 7.31 -1.33 -3.92
CA GLY A 62 7.52 -1.53 -2.49
C GLY A 62 6.96 -2.86 -2.01
N ASP A 63 5.74 -3.21 -2.43
CA ASP A 63 5.14 -4.50 -2.10
C ASP A 63 5.94 -5.66 -2.70
N TYR A 64 6.36 -5.52 -3.96
CA TYR A 64 7.20 -6.51 -4.63
C TYR A 64 8.55 -6.68 -3.94
N ALA A 65 9.22 -5.58 -3.58
CA ALA A 65 10.53 -5.60 -2.92
C ALA A 65 10.48 -6.27 -1.53
N ILE A 66 9.43 -6.00 -0.74
CA ILE A 66 9.30 -6.57 0.61
C ILE A 66 8.75 -8.00 0.57
N ARG A 67 7.71 -8.28 -0.22
CA ARG A 67 7.02 -9.59 -0.18
C ARG A 67 7.62 -10.63 -1.11
N THR A 68 8.06 -10.21 -2.30
CA THR A 68 8.57 -11.13 -3.32
C THR A 68 10.08 -11.24 -3.21
N LEU A 69 10.80 -10.11 -3.25
CA LEU A 69 12.26 -10.09 -3.19
C LEU A 69 12.82 -10.25 -1.77
N ARG A 70 11.98 -10.07 -0.72
CA ARG A 70 12.37 -10.17 0.69
C ARG A 70 13.55 -9.26 1.07
N THR A 71 13.60 -8.08 0.46
CA THR A 71 14.61 -7.06 0.77
C THR A 71 14.45 -6.50 2.19
N SER A 72 15.51 -5.87 2.71
CA SER A 72 15.41 -5.11 3.96
C SER A 72 14.40 -3.96 3.83
N ALA A 73 13.70 -3.64 4.92
CA ALA A 73 12.84 -2.46 5.02
C ALA A 73 13.57 -1.15 4.65
N THR A 74 14.86 -1.07 4.97
CA THR A 74 15.73 0.09 4.69
C THR A 74 16.35 0.07 3.29
N GLN A 75 16.12 -0.99 2.49
CA GLN A 75 16.63 -1.08 1.13
C GLN A 75 16.14 0.12 0.32
N ARG A 76 17.07 0.85 -0.29
CA ARG A 76 16.72 1.95 -1.19
C ARG A 76 16.23 1.39 -2.52
N ILE A 77 15.17 2.00 -3.03
CA ILE A 77 14.62 1.75 -4.36
C ILE A 77 14.71 3.06 -5.13
N TYR A 78 15.27 3.00 -6.33
CA TYR A 78 15.54 4.15 -7.19
C TYR A 78 14.72 4.05 -8.47
N ILE A 79 14.33 5.18 -9.04
CA ILE A 79 13.78 5.23 -10.41
C ILE A 79 14.95 5.17 -11.39
N SER A 80 15.05 4.10 -12.16
CA SER A 80 16.02 3.95 -13.26
C SER A 80 15.51 4.55 -14.56
N LYS A 81 14.20 4.45 -14.83
CA LYS A 81 13.55 5.12 -15.97
C LYS A 81 12.28 5.81 -15.53
N ALA A 82 12.22 7.11 -15.73
CA ALA A 82 11.10 7.94 -15.35
C ALA A 82 9.83 7.62 -16.15
N TYR A 83 8.68 7.92 -15.56
CA TYR A 83 7.38 7.86 -16.21
C TYR A 83 7.36 8.70 -17.47
N GLU A 84 6.99 8.08 -18.58
CA GLU A 84 6.77 8.75 -19.86
C GLU A 84 5.28 8.72 -20.23
N ARG A 85 4.78 9.87 -20.70
CA ARG A 85 3.37 10.01 -21.10
C ARG A 85 3.12 9.11 -22.30
N GLY A 86 2.20 8.16 -22.16
CA GLY A 86 1.81 7.22 -23.23
C GLY A 86 2.27 5.78 -22.97
N ILE A 87 3.38 5.58 -22.28
CA ILE A 87 3.91 4.23 -21.96
C ILE A 87 3.28 3.65 -20.69
N ARG A 88 2.89 4.52 -19.74
CA ARG A 88 2.25 4.17 -18.45
C ARG A 88 3.05 3.19 -17.56
N THR A 89 4.34 3.02 -17.81
CA THR A 89 5.25 2.24 -16.98
C THR A 89 6.36 3.11 -16.38
N VAL A 90 6.96 2.63 -15.30
CA VAL A 90 8.12 3.22 -14.63
C VAL A 90 9.09 2.10 -14.34
N GLN A 91 10.39 2.32 -14.52
CA GLN A 91 11.39 1.32 -14.17
C GLN A 91 12.11 1.71 -12.89
N PHE A 92 12.30 0.72 -12.03
CA PHE A 92 12.96 0.84 -10.75
C PHE A 92 14.20 -0.04 -10.66
N SER A 93 15.12 0.32 -9.77
CA SER A 93 16.32 -0.45 -9.46
C SER A 93 16.54 -0.46 -7.95
N LEU A 94 17.17 -1.52 -7.45
CA LEU A 94 17.68 -1.57 -6.07
C LEU A 94 19.06 -0.92 -5.93
N ASN A 95 19.72 -0.65 -7.06
CA ASN A 95 20.99 0.03 -7.15
C ASN A 95 20.81 1.45 -7.70
N PRO A 96 21.62 2.43 -7.27
CA PRO A 96 21.55 3.78 -7.79
C PRO A 96 21.84 3.80 -9.31
N PRO A 97 21.01 4.46 -10.13
CA PRO A 97 21.24 4.56 -11.58
C PRO A 97 22.40 5.52 -11.89
N GLU A 98 23.18 5.20 -12.92
CA GLU A 98 24.25 6.08 -13.40
C GLU A 98 23.68 7.41 -13.90
N GLY A 99 24.27 8.53 -13.44
CA GLY A 99 23.84 9.88 -13.82
C GLY A 99 22.50 10.36 -13.25
N GLY A 100 21.84 9.56 -12.39
CA GLY A 100 20.62 9.97 -11.70
C GLY A 100 20.89 10.83 -10.47
N ASP A 101 20.02 11.83 -10.22
CA ASP A 101 20.06 12.61 -8.98
C ASP A 101 19.45 11.79 -7.84
N THR A 102 20.33 11.27 -6.98
CA THR A 102 19.99 10.45 -5.82
C THR A 102 19.76 11.27 -4.54
N SER A 103 19.75 12.60 -4.64
CA SER A 103 19.40 13.47 -3.51
C SER A 103 18.04 13.09 -2.93
N GLU A 104 17.93 13.22 -1.61
CA GLU A 104 16.69 12.89 -0.91
C GLU A 104 15.56 13.79 -1.42
N SER A 105 14.52 13.14 -1.95
CA SER A 105 13.30 13.83 -2.41
C SER A 105 12.21 13.62 -1.38
N TYR A 106 11.71 14.71 -0.81
CA TYR A 106 10.53 14.69 0.07
C TYR A 106 9.21 14.55 -0.70
N SER A 107 9.24 14.68 -2.04
CA SER A 107 8.06 14.52 -2.89
C SER A 107 7.98 13.12 -3.48
N VAL A 108 6.77 12.54 -3.48
CA VAL A 108 6.45 11.30 -4.18
C VAL A 108 6.37 11.57 -5.68
N THR A 109 7.44 11.25 -6.41
CA THR A 109 7.55 11.47 -7.86
C THR A 109 7.87 10.18 -8.59
N VAL A 110 7.46 10.10 -9.85
CA VAL A 110 7.90 9.08 -10.81
C VAL A 110 8.58 9.69 -12.03
N LYS A 111 8.80 11.01 -12.04
CA LYS A 111 9.24 11.77 -13.22
C LYS A 111 10.73 12.08 -13.23
N ARG A 112 11.47 11.69 -12.19
CA ARG A 112 12.90 12.00 -12.03
C ARG A 112 13.69 10.73 -11.84
N VAL A 113 14.66 10.49 -12.73
CA VAL A 113 15.63 9.40 -12.57
C VAL A 113 16.48 9.66 -11.33
N GLY A 114 16.74 8.63 -10.54
CA GLY A 114 17.48 8.71 -9.27
C GLY A 114 16.64 9.05 -8.05
N ALA A 115 15.40 9.57 -8.23
CA ALA A 115 14.48 9.74 -7.10
C ALA A 115 14.24 8.39 -6.42
N ASN A 116 14.30 8.40 -5.09
CA ASN A 116 14.43 7.19 -4.31
C ASN A 116 13.78 7.30 -2.93
N MET A 117 13.43 6.14 -2.38
CA MET A 117 12.95 5.99 -1.00
C MET A 117 13.22 4.58 -0.50
N SER A 118 12.97 4.32 0.79
CA SER A 118 13.10 2.99 1.36
C SER A 118 11.98 2.05 0.87
N ALA A 119 12.25 0.74 0.83
CA ALA A 119 11.26 -0.27 0.48
C ALA A 119 10.05 -0.24 1.41
N ALA A 120 10.25 0.02 2.71
CA ALA A 120 9.17 0.19 3.66
C ALA A 120 8.33 1.44 3.38
N SER A 121 8.95 2.59 3.10
CA SER A 121 8.24 3.82 2.72
C SER A 121 7.42 3.62 1.43
N ALA A 122 8.01 2.96 0.44
CA ALA A 122 7.35 2.64 -0.82
C ALA A 122 6.13 1.73 -0.61
N GLN A 123 6.29 0.67 0.21
CA GLN A 123 5.19 -0.22 0.54
C GLN A 123 4.10 0.49 1.35
N GLY A 124 4.47 1.46 2.19
CA GLY A 124 3.58 2.35 2.95
C GLY A 124 2.40 2.86 2.12
N TYR A 125 2.68 3.32 0.89
CA TYR A 125 1.69 3.84 -0.04
C TYR A 125 0.62 2.82 -0.49
N CYS A 126 0.83 1.53 -0.28
CA CYS A 126 -0.21 0.53 -0.51
C CYS A 126 -1.36 0.60 0.49
N TRP A 127 -1.09 1.13 1.68
CA TRP A 127 -2.05 1.22 2.78
C TRP A 127 -2.59 2.64 2.96
N ASP A 128 -1.90 3.67 2.46
CA ASP A 128 -2.34 5.07 2.47
C ASP A 128 -3.48 5.38 1.47
N ASN A 129 -4.44 4.45 1.33
CA ASN A 129 -5.74 4.72 0.70
C ASN A 129 -6.76 5.20 1.74
N ILE A 130 -6.33 5.96 2.74
CA ILE A 130 -7.29 6.76 3.49
C ILE A 130 -7.72 7.86 2.53
N ILE A 131 -8.88 7.65 1.93
CA ILE A 131 -9.76 8.74 1.54
C ILE A 131 -9.99 9.56 2.81
N ASP A 132 -9.15 10.55 3.05
CA ASP A 132 -9.41 11.58 4.06
C ASP A 132 -10.21 12.69 3.37
N PHE A 133 -11.54 12.51 3.34
CA PHE A 133 -12.47 13.64 3.25
C PHE A 133 -12.85 14.06 4.67
N GLY A 134 -11.86 14.49 5.43
CA GLY A 134 -11.98 14.81 6.84
C GLY A 134 -11.53 16.22 7.20
N LEU A 135 -11.77 17.21 6.33
CA LEU A 135 -11.92 18.63 6.69
C LEU A 135 -12.95 19.31 5.78
#